data_AF-A0A932HH30-F1
#
_entry.id   AF-A0A932HH30-F1
#
_cell.length_a   1.000
_cell.length_b   1.000
_cell.length_c   1.000
_cell.angle_alpha   90.00
_cell.angle_beta   90.00
_cell.angle_gamma   90.00
#
_symmetry.space_group_name_H-M   'P 1'
#
loop_
_entity.id
_entity.type
_entity.pdbx_description
1 polymer ?
#
loop_
_entity_poly.entity_id
_entity_poly.type
_entity_poly.pdbx_seq_one_letter_code
_entity_poly.pdbx_strand_id
1 'polypeptide(L)'
;LSHLFRRHAIEGAELYAVLSAAPSLQPRRTPAGQVFEFRYRGREPQPVRVRTRLGAEAMLRLRRSPGAAWRGEVERINWSPVPVRAVGAVRSSIYQTLWDLIPDSVLSGAERDRMIYDLTDGVFGWQIDFTRDLAEGDRFQILFERLTSDLGERPLAAPRVQARPGVVSDHLTL
;
A
#
# COMPACT_ATOMS: atom_id res chain seq x y z
N LEU A 1 15.00 11.07 16.43
CA LEU A 1 15.91 10.45 15.45
C LEU A 1 17.31 10.15 16.01
N SER A 2 18.01 11.12 16.61
CA SER A 2 19.36 10.94 17.16
C SER A 2 19.50 9.76 18.13
N HIS A 3 18.53 9.56 19.03
CA HIS A 3 18.51 8.41 19.95
C HIS A 3 18.43 7.05 19.24
N LEU A 4 17.72 6.95 18.11
CA LEU A 4 17.62 5.72 17.34
C LEU A 4 18.99 5.36 16.75
N PHE A 5 19.64 6.31 16.07
CA PHE A 5 20.96 6.10 15.48
C PHE A 5 22.04 5.81 16.54
N ARG A 6 21.95 6.44 17.73
CA ARG A 6 22.85 6.15 18.84
C ARG A 6 22.79 4.68 19.30
N ARG A 7 21.61 4.06 19.29
CA ARG A 7 21.45 2.62 19.60
C ARG A 7 22.18 1.70 18.60
N HIS A 8 22.55 2.23 17.43
CA HIS A 8 23.27 1.55 16.37
C HIS A 8 24.71 2.06 16.23
N ALA A 9 25.27 2.61 17.30
CA ALA A 9 26.64 3.17 17.36
C ALA A 9 26.93 4.25 16.31
N ILE A 10 25.88 4.96 15.85
CA ILE A 10 25.99 6.13 14.97
C ILE A 10 25.74 7.39 15.80
N GLU A 11 26.82 8.10 16.12
CA GLU A 11 26.82 9.30 16.95
C GLU A 11 27.89 10.30 16.50
N GLY A 12 27.85 11.52 17.07
CA GLY A 12 28.84 12.57 16.79
C GLY A 12 29.04 12.82 15.29
N ALA A 13 30.29 12.74 14.84
CA ALA A 13 30.67 12.94 13.44
C ALA A 13 30.04 11.91 12.48
N GLU A 14 29.82 10.67 12.91
CA GLU A 14 29.20 9.63 12.09
C GLU A 14 27.71 9.96 11.85
N LEU A 15 27.01 10.43 12.89
CA LEU A 15 25.62 10.90 12.74
C LEU A 15 25.54 12.07 11.77
N TYR A 16 26.48 13.02 11.85
CA TYR A 16 26.56 14.11 10.89
C TYR A 16 26.82 13.61 9.46
N ALA A 17 27.75 12.66 9.29
CA ALA A 17 28.04 12.07 7.98
C ALA A 17 26.82 11.37 7.37
N VAL A 18 26.06 10.62 8.18
CA VAL A 18 24.81 9.96 7.75
C VAL A 18 23.78 10.99 7.30
N LEU A 19 23.55 12.04 8.09
CA LEU A 19 22.55 13.06 7.78
C LEU A 19 22.96 13.89 6.56
N SER A 20 24.24 14.22 6.41
CA SER A 20 24.80 14.90 5.24
C SER A 20 24.66 14.06 3.97
N ALA A 21 24.78 12.74 4.08
CA ALA A 21 24.54 11.80 2.98
C ALA A 21 23.04 11.59 2.68
N ALA A 22 22.13 12.12 3.51
CA ALA A 22 20.69 11.90 3.43
C ALA A 22 19.89 13.22 3.39
N PRO A 23 20.11 14.12 2.41
CA PRO A 23 19.45 15.43 2.38
C PRO A 23 17.92 15.34 2.30
N SER A 24 17.39 14.25 1.74
CA SER A 24 15.94 13.99 1.65
C SER A 24 15.33 13.51 2.98
N LEU A 25 16.16 13.06 3.94
CA LEU A 25 15.70 12.74 5.28
C LEU A 25 15.68 14.02 6.11
N GLN A 26 14.49 14.53 6.41
CA GLN A 26 14.32 15.73 7.23
C GLN A 26 14.06 15.32 8.69
N PRO A 27 15.05 15.34 9.61
CA PRO A 27 14.89 14.75 10.94
C PRO A 27 13.77 15.38 11.78
N ARG A 28 13.46 16.65 11.52
CA ARG A 28 12.39 17.39 12.18
C ARG A 28 10.99 17.08 11.63
N ARG A 29 10.92 16.47 10.44
CA ARG A 29 9.68 16.08 9.76
C ARG A 29 9.51 14.57 9.64
N THR A 30 10.43 13.78 10.19
CA THR A 30 10.31 12.33 10.32
C THR A 30 9.05 11.99 11.11
N PRO A 31 8.04 11.34 10.51
CA PRO A 31 6.82 10.98 11.21
C PRO A 31 7.08 10.01 12.36
N ALA A 32 6.23 10.07 13.39
CA ALA A 32 6.18 9.01 14.39
C ALA A 32 5.87 7.67 13.69
N GLY A 33 6.56 6.60 14.09
CA GLY A 33 6.40 5.28 13.48
C GLY A 33 7.20 5.04 12.19
N GLN A 34 7.98 6.02 11.70
CA GLN A 34 8.89 5.77 10.57
C GLN A 34 9.89 4.66 10.92
N VAL A 35 9.86 3.58 10.15
CA VAL A 35 10.71 2.40 10.34
C VAL A 35 12.06 2.59 9.68
N PHE A 36 13.13 2.23 10.39
CA PHE A 36 14.50 2.20 9.89
C PHE A 36 15.03 0.78 9.96
N GLU A 37 15.52 0.28 8.83
CA GLU A 37 16.19 -1.02 8.73
C GLU A 37 17.70 -0.81 8.78
N PHE A 38 18.39 -1.53 9.66
CA PHE A 38 19.84 -1.49 9.81
C PHE A 38 20.43 -2.83 9.43
N ARG A 39 21.41 -2.83 8.51
CA ARG A 39 22.13 -4.06 8.10
C ARG A 39 23.60 -3.96 8.45
N TYR A 40 24.11 -5.00 9.10
CA TYR A 40 25.49 -5.09 9.59
C TYR A 40 26.33 -6.00 8.71
N ARG A 41 27.65 -5.82 8.77
CA ARG A 41 28.63 -6.74 8.20
C ARG A 41 29.34 -7.44 9.35
N GLY A 42 29.24 -8.77 9.42
CA GLY A 42 29.87 -9.55 10.47
C GLY A 42 29.46 -9.06 11.87
N ARG A 43 30.46 -8.80 12.71
CA ARG A 43 30.29 -8.27 14.08
C ARG A 43 30.63 -6.78 14.20
N GLU A 44 30.62 -6.04 13.08
CA GLU A 44 30.84 -4.59 13.13
C GLU A 44 29.75 -3.92 14.00
N PRO A 45 30.13 -2.99 14.90
CA PRO A 45 29.17 -2.33 15.78
C PRO A 45 28.28 -1.34 15.03
N GLN A 46 28.72 -0.88 13.86
CA GLN A 46 28.01 0.05 13.00
C GLN A 46 27.39 -0.68 11.79
N PRO A 47 26.21 -0.24 11.33
CA PRO A 47 25.60 -0.80 10.14
C PRO A 47 26.35 -0.37 8.88
N VAL A 48 26.39 -1.26 7.90
CA VAL A 48 26.90 -0.97 6.54
C VAL A 48 25.80 -0.45 5.61
N ARG A 49 24.52 -0.65 5.97
CA ARG A 49 23.38 -0.07 5.25
C ARG A 49 22.29 0.37 6.22
N VAL A 50 21.65 1.47 5.88
CA VAL A 50 20.41 1.94 6.52
C VAL A 50 19.36 2.15 5.44
N ARG A 51 18.13 1.69 5.66
CA ARG A 51 17.01 1.95 4.75
C ARG A 51 15.82 2.49 5.51
N THR A 52 15.09 3.41 4.90
CA THR A 52 13.84 3.91 5.44
C THR A 52 12.96 4.48 4.34
N ARG A 53 11.64 4.38 4.50
CA ARG A 53 10.70 5.02 3.57
C ARG A 53 10.69 6.52 3.80
N LEU A 54 10.74 7.28 2.73
CA LEU A 54 10.48 8.73 2.74
C LEU A 54 8.99 9.04 2.51
N GLY A 55 8.25 8.08 1.95
CA GLY A 55 6.81 8.16 1.69
C GLY A 55 6.31 6.92 0.95
N ALA A 56 5.16 7.04 0.30
CA ALA A 56 4.57 5.95 -0.49
C ALA A 56 5.41 5.59 -1.73
N GLU A 57 6.03 6.58 -2.36
CA GLU A 57 6.75 6.42 -3.64
C GLU A 57 8.27 6.45 -3.54
N ALA A 58 8.83 6.57 -2.33
CA ALA A 58 10.27 6.81 -2.18
C ALA A 58 10.88 6.05 -1.00
N MET A 59 12.03 5.43 -1.27
CA MET A 59 12.88 4.76 -0.31
C MET A 59 14.24 5.47 -0.27
N LEU A 60 14.72 5.79 0.93
CA LEU A 60 16.10 6.20 1.14
C LEU A 60 16.95 4.95 1.38
N ARG A 61 18.02 4.78 0.60
CA ARG A 61 19.06 3.77 0.83
C ARG A 61 20.37 4.46 1.15
N LEU A 62 20.89 4.22 2.35
CA LEU A 62 22.21 4.67 2.78
C LEU A 62 23.17 3.48 2.79
N ARG A 63 24.36 3.68 2.21
CA ARG A 63 25.42 2.68 2.18
C ARG A 63 26.71 3.28 2.73
N ARG A 64 27.36 2.56 3.64
CA ARG A 64 28.67 2.91 4.17
C ARG A 64 29.75 2.36 3.25
N SER A 65 30.58 3.23 2.70
CA SER A 65 31.74 2.88 1.89
C SER A 65 32.91 2.46 2.79
N PRO A 66 33.89 1.70 2.27
CA PRO A 66 35.19 1.56 2.93
C PRO A 66 35.76 2.95 3.25
N GLY A 67 36.27 3.15 4.47
CA GLY A 67 36.75 4.47 4.93
C GLY A 67 35.68 5.36 5.59
N ALA A 68 34.56 4.79 6.07
CA ALA A 68 33.52 5.47 6.86
C ALA A 68 32.70 6.55 6.14
N ALA A 69 32.84 6.70 4.82
CA ALA A 69 32.02 7.64 4.05
C ALA A 69 30.62 7.07 3.78
N TRP A 70 29.57 7.81 4.12
CA TRP A 70 28.19 7.47 3.78
C TRP A 70 27.81 8.03 2.40
N ARG A 71 27.03 7.24 1.66
CA ARG A 71 26.37 7.66 0.43
C ARG A 71 24.88 7.33 0.52
N GLY A 72 24.03 8.31 0.28
CA GLY A 72 22.60 8.14 0.16
C GLY A 72 22.13 8.13 -1.28
N GLU A 73 21.12 7.33 -1.54
CA GLU A 73 20.40 7.24 -2.81
C GLU A 73 18.91 7.22 -2.49
N VAL A 74 18.15 8.05 -3.18
CA VAL A 74 16.68 7.99 -3.14
C VAL A 74 16.23 7.21 -4.35
N GLU A 75 15.39 6.23 -4.10
CA GLU A 75 14.85 5.39 -5.15
C GLU A 75 13.35 5.47 -5.16
N ARG A 76 12.85 5.49 -6.40
CA ARG A 76 11.43 5.42 -6.66
C ARG A 76 10.94 4.01 -6.35
N ILE A 77 9.87 3.94 -5.57
CA ILE A 77 9.06 2.74 -5.40
C ILE A 77 8.03 2.76 -6.52
N ASN A 78 8.09 1.78 -7.41
CA ASN A 78 7.17 1.71 -8.53
C ASN A 78 5.93 0.93 -8.11
N TRP A 79 4.76 1.52 -8.37
CA TRP A 79 3.47 0.90 -8.13
C TRP A 79 2.89 0.45 -9.46
N SER A 80 2.48 -0.81 -9.53
CA SER A 80 1.83 -1.37 -10.71
C SER A 80 0.39 -1.78 -10.38
N PRO A 81 -0.59 -1.41 -11.22
CA PRO A 81 -1.94 -1.91 -11.07
C PRO A 81 -2.00 -3.39 -11.41
N VAL A 82 -2.70 -4.14 -10.57
CA VAL A 82 -3.00 -5.56 -10.76
C VAL A 82 -4.53 -5.68 -10.83
N PRO A 83 -5.09 -6.10 -11.98
CA PRO A 83 -6.52 -6.27 -12.12
C PRO A 83 -7.00 -7.43 -11.25
N VAL A 84 -8.13 -7.23 -10.58
CA VAL A 84 -8.81 -8.22 -9.76
C VAL A 84 -10.26 -8.28 -10.21
N ARG A 85 -10.72 -9.51 -10.49
CA ARG A 85 -12.10 -9.77 -10.89
C ARG A 85 -12.82 -10.49 -9.74
N ALA A 86 -13.93 -9.92 -9.30
CA ALA A 86 -14.86 -10.54 -8.35
C ALA A 86 -16.17 -10.86 -9.07
N VAL A 87 -16.62 -12.11 -8.98
CA VAL A 87 -17.88 -12.57 -9.58
C VAL A 87 -18.66 -13.31 -8.51
N GLY A 88 -19.95 -13.01 -8.39
CA GLY A 88 -20.79 -13.65 -7.39
C GLY A 88 -22.27 -13.41 -7.63
N ALA A 89 -23.07 -13.95 -6.71
CA ALA A 89 -24.49 -13.66 -6.59
C ALA A 89 -24.76 -13.04 -5.22
N VAL A 90 -25.60 -12.01 -5.17
CA VAL A 90 -26.02 -11.36 -3.93
C VAL A 90 -26.69 -12.40 -3.03
N ARG A 91 -26.26 -12.46 -1.76
CA ARG A 91 -26.91 -13.31 -0.75
C ARG A 91 -27.83 -12.48 0.14
N SER A 92 -27.25 -11.72 1.06
CA SER A 92 -27.99 -10.82 1.95
C SER A 92 -27.97 -9.38 1.45
N SER A 93 -26.77 -8.89 1.11
CA SER A 93 -26.55 -7.59 0.49
C SER A 93 -25.30 -7.64 -0.38
N ILE A 94 -25.20 -6.78 -1.40
CA ILE A 94 -23.98 -6.70 -2.21
C ILE A 94 -22.76 -6.31 -1.35
N TYR A 95 -22.96 -5.48 -0.32
CA TYR A 95 -21.92 -5.09 0.63
C TYR A 95 -21.32 -6.30 1.34
N GLN A 96 -22.14 -7.08 2.03
CA GLN A 96 -21.67 -8.25 2.78
C GLN A 96 -21.12 -9.31 1.82
N THR A 97 -21.78 -9.49 0.67
CA THR A 97 -21.34 -10.46 -0.33
C THR A 97 -19.95 -10.12 -0.86
N LEU A 98 -19.65 -8.85 -1.17
CA LEU A 98 -18.32 -8.42 -1.60
C LEU A 98 -17.28 -8.53 -0.48
N TRP A 99 -17.67 -8.20 0.75
CA TRP A 99 -16.80 -8.33 1.91
C TRP A 99 -16.32 -9.78 2.05
N ASP A 100 -17.25 -10.73 2.03
CA ASP A 100 -16.98 -12.16 2.22
C ASP A 100 -16.27 -12.80 1.02
N LEU A 101 -16.59 -12.34 -0.20
CA LEU A 101 -16.05 -12.90 -1.43
C LEU A 101 -14.55 -12.56 -1.62
N ILE A 102 -14.11 -11.38 -1.17
CA ILE A 102 -12.74 -10.93 -1.36
C ILE A 102 -11.91 -11.32 -0.12
N PRO A 103 -10.92 -12.22 -0.22
CA PRO A 103 -10.13 -12.64 0.93
C PRO A 103 -9.06 -11.60 1.33
N ASP A 104 -8.56 -11.68 2.57
CA ASP A 104 -7.46 -10.85 3.10
C ASP A 104 -6.16 -10.92 2.28
N SER A 105 -5.94 -12.04 1.59
CA SER A 105 -4.83 -12.20 0.66
C SER A 105 -4.93 -11.28 -0.56
N VAL A 106 -6.13 -10.79 -0.87
CA VAL A 106 -6.41 -9.86 -1.97
C VAL A 106 -6.49 -8.42 -1.47
N LEU A 107 -7.39 -8.14 -0.51
CA LEU A 107 -7.57 -6.85 0.16
C LEU A 107 -7.78 -7.10 1.66
N SER A 108 -7.09 -6.35 2.52
CA SER A 108 -7.37 -6.31 3.96
C SER A 108 -8.80 -5.83 4.25
N GLY A 109 -9.32 -6.08 5.46
CA GLY A 109 -10.65 -5.61 5.86
C GLY A 109 -10.86 -4.10 5.61
N ALA A 110 -9.91 -3.26 6.01
CA ALA A 110 -10.00 -1.81 5.79
C ALA A 110 -9.99 -1.41 4.30
N GLU A 111 -9.23 -2.12 3.47
CA GLU A 111 -9.24 -1.90 2.02
C GLU A 111 -10.56 -2.34 1.38
N ARG A 112 -11.18 -3.41 1.88
CA ARG A 112 -12.49 -3.89 1.44
C ARG A 112 -13.59 -2.91 1.79
N ASP A 113 -13.65 -2.45 3.04
CA ASP A 113 -14.62 -1.46 3.48
C ASP A 113 -14.53 -0.23 2.57
N ARG A 114 -13.31 0.28 2.34
CA ARG A 114 -13.11 1.44 1.47
C ARG A 114 -13.48 1.20 0.02
N MET A 115 -13.11 0.06 -0.57
CA MET A 115 -13.50 -0.30 -1.93
C MET A 115 -15.03 -0.35 -2.08
N ILE A 116 -15.73 -0.92 -1.09
CA ILE A 116 -17.19 -1.00 -1.07
C ILE A 116 -17.79 0.41 -1.00
N TYR A 117 -17.27 1.29 -0.14
CA TYR A 117 -17.67 2.71 -0.10
C TYR A 117 -17.43 3.42 -1.43
N ASP A 118 -16.26 3.25 -2.05
CA ASP A 118 -15.91 3.89 -3.32
C ASP A 118 -16.80 3.39 -4.47
N LEU A 119 -17.21 2.11 -4.44
CA LEU A 119 -18.15 1.53 -5.40
C LEU A 119 -19.53 2.19 -5.30
N THR A 120 -20.01 2.42 -4.07
CA THR A 120 -21.35 2.93 -3.80
C THR A 120 -21.48 4.42 -4.02
N ASP A 121 -20.52 5.21 -3.55
CA ASP A 121 -20.58 6.67 -3.73
C ASP A 121 -20.02 7.10 -5.09
N GLY A 122 -18.93 6.47 -5.53
CA GLY A 122 -18.15 6.95 -6.67
C GLY A 122 -18.61 6.43 -8.03
N VAL A 123 -19.15 5.21 -8.08
CA VAL A 123 -19.39 4.52 -9.36
C VAL A 123 -20.88 4.36 -9.67
N PHE A 124 -21.67 3.88 -8.71
CA PHE A 124 -23.07 3.53 -8.94
C PHE A 124 -24.07 4.37 -8.16
N GLY A 125 -23.63 5.30 -7.30
CA GLY A 125 -24.51 6.07 -6.42
C GLY A 125 -25.60 6.88 -7.13
N TRP A 126 -25.45 7.10 -8.44
CA TRP A 126 -26.44 7.78 -9.29
C TRP A 126 -27.15 6.88 -10.29
N GLN A 127 -26.76 5.60 -10.41
CA GLN A 127 -27.24 4.69 -11.45
C GLN A 127 -28.04 3.51 -10.91
N ILE A 128 -27.73 3.04 -9.70
CA ILE A 128 -28.38 1.87 -9.09
C ILE A 128 -28.54 2.15 -7.59
N ASP A 129 -29.75 2.04 -7.07
CA ASP A 129 -29.97 2.00 -5.63
C ASP A 129 -29.75 0.57 -5.14
N PHE A 130 -28.56 0.27 -4.63
CA PHE A 130 -28.19 -1.07 -4.16
C PHE A 130 -29.08 -1.65 -3.05
N THR A 131 -29.91 -0.83 -2.41
CA THR A 131 -30.86 -1.29 -1.38
C THR A 131 -32.22 -1.64 -1.94
N ARG A 132 -32.58 -1.12 -3.13
CA ARG A 132 -33.89 -1.32 -3.75
C ARG A 132 -33.84 -2.13 -5.05
N ASP A 133 -32.75 -2.01 -5.80
CA ASP A 133 -32.62 -2.54 -7.15
C ASP A 133 -31.88 -3.89 -7.20
N LEU A 134 -31.28 -4.32 -6.07
CA LEU A 134 -30.63 -5.63 -5.96
C LEU A 134 -31.38 -6.55 -5.00
N ALA A 135 -31.64 -7.77 -5.45
CA ALA A 135 -32.25 -8.85 -4.70
C ALA A 135 -31.28 -10.01 -4.47
N GLU A 136 -31.61 -10.87 -3.50
CA GLU A 136 -30.93 -12.15 -3.33
C GLU A 136 -30.99 -12.97 -4.62
N GLY A 137 -29.85 -13.51 -5.04
CA GLY A 137 -29.68 -14.25 -6.29
C GLY A 137 -29.15 -13.42 -7.46
N ASP A 138 -29.21 -12.08 -7.39
CA ASP A 138 -28.73 -11.22 -8.47
C ASP A 138 -27.23 -11.41 -8.70
N ARG A 139 -26.84 -11.61 -9.97
CA ARG A 139 -25.46 -11.86 -10.35
C ARG A 139 -24.73 -10.55 -10.61
N PHE A 140 -23.48 -10.48 -10.14
CA PHE A 140 -22.62 -9.34 -10.39
C PHE A 140 -21.23 -9.78 -10.84
N GLN A 141 -20.57 -8.86 -11.53
CA GLN A 141 -19.15 -8.94 -11.85
C GLN A 141 -18.53 -7.56 -11.67
N ILE A 142 -17.46 -7.51 -10.89
CA ILE A 142 -16.68 -6.28 -10.65
C ILE A 142 -15.24 -6.52 -11.07
N LEU A 143 -14.67 -5.52 -11.75
CA LEU A 143 -13.25 -5.43 -12.06
C LEU A 143 -12.68 -4.23 -11.30
N PHE A 144 -11.60 -4.42 -10.57
CA PHE A 144 -10.90 -3.33 -9.90
C PHE A 144 -9.39 -3.52 -9.98
N GLU A 145 -8.64 -2.45 -9.79
CA GLU A 145 -7.19 -2.47 -9.77
C GLU A 145 -6.70 -2.30 -8.34
N ARG A 146 -5.90 -3.25 -7.86
CA ARG A 146 -5.09 -3.04 -6.65
C ARG A 146 -3.68 -2.66 -7.05
N LEU A 147 -3.03 -1.78 -6.29
CA LEU A 147 -1.62 -1.48 -6.54
C LEU A 147 -0.72 -2.46 -5.77
N THR A 148 0.34 -2.91 -6.42
CA THR A 148 1.46 -3.61 -5.78
C THR A 148 2.74 -2.85 -6.03
N SER A 149 3.62 -2.74 -5.03
CA SER A 149 4.95 -2.20 -5.25
C SER A 149 5.90 -3.27 -5.79
N ASP A 150 6.99 -2.83 -6.41
CA ASP A 150 8.15 -3.67 -6.75
C ASP A 150 8.85 -4.29 -5.53
N LEU A 151 8.53 -3.83 -4.32
CA LEU A 151 8.95 -4.42 -3.05
C LEU A 151 7.95 -5.46 -2.49
N GLY A 152 6.89 -5.77 -3.24
CA GLY A 152 5.84 -6.71 -2.84
C GLY A 152 4.84 -6.14 -1.83
N GLU A 153 4.83 -4.82 -1.66
CA GLU A 153 4.00 -4.15 -0.67
C GLU A 153 2.67 -3.69 -1.28
N ARG A 154 1.71 -3.42 -0.41
CA ARG A 154 0.40 -2.86 -0.76
C ARG A 154 0.34 -1.43 -0.24
N PRO A 155 -0.23 -0.48 -1.00
CA PRO A 155 -0.33 0.89 -0.51
C PRO A 155 -1.27 0.93 0.70
N LEU A 156 -1.10 1.93 1.55
CA LEU A 156 -2.11 2.24 2.58
C LEU A 156 -3.37 2.91 1.97
N ALA A 157 -3.37 3.15 0.66
CA ALA A 157 -4.44 3.82 -0.08
C ALA A 157 -5.26 2.82 -0.91
N ALA A 158 -6.52 3.17 -1.16
CA ALA A 158 -7.51 2.27 -1.75
C ALA A 158 -7.15 1.76 -3.16
N PRO A 159 -7.64 0.56 -3.54
CA PRO A 159 -7.65 0.13 -4.94
C PRO A 159 -8.43 1.11 -5.81
N ARG A 160 -8.01 1.30 -7.06
CA ARG A 160 -8.78 2.04 -8.05
C ARG A 160 -9.88 1.13 -8.59
N VAL A 161 -11.13 1.45 -8.29
CA VAL A 161 -12.29 0.71 -8.82
C VAL A 161 -12.67 1.30 -10.17
N GLN A 162 -12.72 0.47 -11.22
CA GLN A 162 -13.32 0.81 -12.51
C GLN A 162 -14.44 -0.17 -12.79
N ALA A 163 -15.70 0.20 -12.54
CA ALA A 163 -16.79 -0.59 -13.08
C ALA A 163 -17.01 -0.24 -14.55
N ARG A 164 -17.10 -1.27 -15.40
CA ARG A 164 -17.79 -1.15 -16.68
C ARG A 164 -19.21 -1.64 -16.45
N PRO A 165 -20.25 -0.85 -16.78
CA PRO A 165 -21.63 -1.32 -16.64
C PRO A 165 -21.83 -2.54 -17.52
N GLY A 166 -22.25 -3.64 -16.89
CA GLY A 166 -22.56 -4.91 -17.52
C GLY A 166 -23.61 -5.62 -16.69
N VAL A 167 -24.83 -5.07 -16.69
CA VAL A 167 -26.01 -5.79 -16.19
C VAL A 167 -26.32 -6.86 -17.23
N VAL A 168 -25.89 -8.10 -16.98
CA VAL A 168 -26.40 -9.25 -17.75
C VAL A 168 -27.68 -9.68 -17.06
N SER A 169 -28.80 -9.07 -17.48
CA SER A 169 -30.13 -9.58 -17.16
C SER A 169 -30.41 -10.74 -18.11
N ASP A 170 -30.12 -11.95 -17.68
CA ASP A 170 -30.70 -13.15 -18.31
C ASP A 170 -32.15 -13.25 -17.84
N HIS A 171 -33.05 -12.50 -18.49
CA HIS A 171 -34.43 -12.94 -18.55
C HIS A 171 -34.54 -14.03 -19.62
N LEU A 172 -34.38 -15.26 -19.17
CA LEU A 172 -35.01 -16.41 -19.81
C LEU A 172 -36.52 -16.16 -19.84
N THR A 173 -37.09 -16.06 -21.04
CA THR A 173 -38.45 -16.54 -21.29
C THR A 173 -38.46 -17.19 -22.67
N LEU A 174 -39.12 -18.35 -22.70
CA LEU A 174 -39.29 -19.32 -23.78
C LEU A 174 -39.49 -18.74 -25.18
#